data_AF-A0A024G2D2-F1
#
_entry.id   AF-A0A024G2D2-F1
#
_cell.length_a   1.000
_cell.length_b   1.000
_cell.length_c   1.000
_cell.angle_alpha   90.00
_cell.angle_beta   90.00
_cell.angle_gamma   90.00
#
_symmetry.space_group_name_H-M   'P 1'
#
loop_
_entity.id
_entity.type
_entity.pdbx_description
1 polymer ?
#
loop_
_entity_poly.entity_id
_entity_poly.type
_entity_poly.pdbx_seq_one_letter_code
_entity_poly.pdbx_strand_id
1 'polypeptide(L)'
;MKSILSAVAKNGVALPCVSLNATEFILSQPRGAYTSARTVQQFKIFDYDHHIRRLAKSTAGMHGAVLKSALFDDETKLEPYLREQVPKTLRVAMQEFQKNFRNSLPSSQEYKLTILICVPATPTSKVPLDVFCHVGLLKSLNRNLVKLRVVGEPRVNGELKDSHWIRERQSIYEALPDDVEEILLMDRETTKIYEGSQTNFYAIQDNKVYTADEGILNGTVRSLILEECQKHSIPLILEAPRLSEVASWDACFISSTSRLVLGVDSVEYPQLTDDLAEVKWLQVNFDAHYHLLDKIRQLVQTQFASKSTPIFASTDFAPL
;
A
#
# COMPACT_ATOMS: atom_id res chain seq x y z
N MET A 1 -16.81 -17.36 -12.41
CA MET A 1 -15.79 -16.80 -11.49
C MET A 1 -14.43 -17.07 -12.10
N LYS A 2 -13.61 -16.04 -12.40
CA LYS A 2 -12.21 -16.28 -12.78
C LYS A 2 -11.49 -16.83 -11.55
N SER A 3 -10.73 -17.92 -11.69
CA SER A 3 -9.96 -18.49 -10.59
C SER A 3 -8.93 -17.46 -10.08
N ILE A 4 -8.84 -17.30 -8.76
CA ILE A 4 -7.80 -16.46 -8.15
C ILE A 4 -6.50 -17.25 -8.22
N LEU A 5 -5.54 -16.73 -8.99
CA LEU A 5 -4.19 -17.29 -9.07
C LEU A 5 -3.37 -16.71 -7.92
N SER A 6 -3.04 -17.56 -6.96
CA SER A 6 -2.20 -17.20 -5.82
C SER A 6 -1.42 -18.39 -5.26
N ALA A 7 -0.33 -18.09 -4.57
CA ALA A 7 0.41 -19.05 -3.77
C ALA A 7 0.82 -18.38 -2.45
N VAL A 8 1.01 -19.19 -1.40
CA VAL A 8 1.39 -18.71 -0.08
C VAL A 8 2.52 -19.55 0.49
N ALA A 9 3.42 -18.92 1.23
CA ALA A 9 4.36 -19.60 2.12
C ALA A 9 4.30 -19.01 3.52
N LYS A 10 4.67 -19.83 4.51
CA LYS A 10 4.84 -19.48 5.92
C LYS A 10 6.22 -19.95 6.38
N ASN A 11 7.04 -19.06 6.92
CA ASN A 11 8.36 -19.37 7.48
C ASN A 11 9.24 -20.21 6.55
N GLY A 12 9.26 -19.87 5.25
CA GLY A 12 10.02 -20.62 4.25
C GLY A 12 9.42 -21.96 3.83
N VAL A 13 8.15 -22.24 4.13
CA VAL A 13 7.46 -23.47 3.73
C VAL A 13 6.18 -23.12 2.95
N ALA A 14 5.98 -23.72 1.79
CA ALA A 14 4.78 -23.51 0.99
C ALA A 14 3.52 -24.03 1.71
N LEU A 15 2.43 -23.29 1.61
CA LEU A 15 1.12 -23.71 2.10
C LEU A 15 0.27 -24.24 0.93
N PRO A 16 -0.45 -25.36 1.10
CA PRO A 16 -1.22 -25.96 0.03
C PRO A 16 -2.42 -25.10 -0.39
N CYS A 17 -2.65 -25.02 -1.71
CA CYS A 17 -3.89 -24.58 -2.37
C CYS A 17 -4.61 -23.38 -1.74
N VAL A 18 -4.00 -22.20 -1.81
CA VAL A 18 -4.67 -20.94 -1.45
C VAL A 18 -5.22 -20.28 -2.72
N SER A 19 -6.55 -20.25 -2.87
CA SER A 19 -7.26 -19.45 -3.89
C SER A 19 -7.96 -18.26 -3.23
N LEU A 20 -7.17 -17.45 -2.52
CA LEU A 20 -7.62 -16.25 -1.84
C LEU A 20 -6.89 -15.05 -2.42
N ASN A 21 -7.58 -13.93 -2.61
CA ASN A 21 -6.92 -12.68 -2.90
C ASN A 21 -6.15 -12.19 -1.64
N ALA A 22 -5.30 -11.18 -1.80
CA ALA A 22 -4.45 -10.71 -0.71
C ALA A 22 -5.24 -10.23 0.53
N THR A 23 -6.41 -9.62 0.33
CA THR A 23 -7.27 -9.12 1.41
C THR A 23 -7.91 -10.29 2.16
N GLU A 24 -8.50 -11.24 1.43
CA GLU A 24 -9.08 -12.47 2.01
C GLU A 24 -8.03 -13.27 2.78
N PHE A 25 -6.81 -13.39 2.21
CA PHE A 25 -5.70 -14.03 2.87
C PHE A 25 -5.37 -13.36 4.21
N ILE A 26 -5.17 -12.03 4.25
CA ILE A 26 -4.87 -11.34 5.51
C ILE A 26 -6.01 -11.53 6.52
N LEU A 27 -7.27 -11.44 6.08
CA LEU A 27 -8.43 -11.60 6.96
C LEU A 27 -8.56 -13.01 7.56
N SER A 28 -8.04 -14.03 6.87
CA SER A 28 -7.97 -15.42 7.36
C SER A 28 -6.86 -15.66 8.39
N GLN A 29 -5.93 -14.71 8.59
CA GLN A 29 -4.82 -14.85 9.51
C GLN A 29 -5.04 -14.02 10.80
N PRO A 30 -4.29 -14.32 11.88
CA PRO A 30 -4.27 -13.47 13.07
C PRO A 30 -3.87 -12.03 12.75
N ARG A 31 -4.26 -11.09 13.62
CA ARG A 31 -3.84 -9.69 13.50
C ARG A 31 -2.31 -9.62 13.47
N GLY A 32 -1.77 -8.91 12.49
CA GLY A 32 -0.34 -8.73 12.30
C GLY A 32 0.00 -7.49 11.49
N ALA A 33 1.27 -7.14 11.49
CA ALA A 33 1.82 -6.09 10.66
C ALA A 33 1.99 -6.61 9.23
N TYR A 34 1.59 -5.83 8.22
CA TYR A 34 1.70 -6.27 6.84
C TYR A 34 2.32 -5.25 5.92
N THR A 35 2.74 -5.69 4.75
CA THR A 35 3.17 -4.84 3.66
C THR A 35 2.71 -5.42 2.33
N SER A 36 2.36 -4.54 1.39
CA SER A 36 2.16 -4.93 -0.01
C SER A 36 3.30 -4.34 -0.83
N ALA A 37 4.03 -5.22 -1.51
CA ALA A 37 5.12 -4.92 -2.42
C ALA A 37 4.73 -5.33 -3.85
N ARG A 38 5.52 -4.90 -4.82
CA ARG A 38 5.39 -5.34 -6.20
C ARG A 38 6.74 -5.74 -6.78
N THR A 39 6.70 -6.65 -7.74
CA THR A 39 7.89 -6.97 -8.51
C THR A 39 8.15 -5.93 -9.60
N VAL A 40 9.42 -5.90 -10.02
CA VAL A 40 9.94 -5.13 -11.16
C VAL A 40 10.87 -6.06 -11.93
N GLN A 41 10.64 -6.18 -13.23
CA GLN A 41 11.30 -7.19 -14.07
C GLN A 41 11.11 -8.60 -13.48
N GLN A 42 10.02 -8.84 -12.74
CA GLN A 42 9.68 -10.10 -12.07
C GLN A 42 10.59 -10.53 -10.91
N PHE A 43 11.91 -10.30 -10.98
CA PHE A 43 12.88 -10.81 -10.01
C PHE A 43 13.33 -9.77 -8.96
N LYS A 44 13.03 -8.49 -9.17
CA LYS A 44 13.33 -7.42 -8.19
C LYS A 44 12.07 -7.00 -7.44
N ILE A 45 12.25 -6.44 -6.25
CA ILE A 45 11.19 -5.79 -5.48
C ILE A 45 11.50 -4.30 -5.38
N PHE A 46 10.52 -3.46 -5.72
CA PHE A 46 10.65 -2.02 -5.57
C PHE A 46 10.77 -1.63 -4.09
N ASP A 47 11.81 -0.88 -3.74
CA ASP A 47 12.03 -0.30 -2.42
C ASP A 47 11.93 -1.33 -1.26
N TYR A 48 12.62 -2.46 -1.45
CA TYR A 48 12.57 -3.60 -0.52
C TYR A 48 12.98 -3.22 0.91
N ASP A 49 14.01 -2.38 1.07
CA ASP A 49 14.48 -1.96 2.39
C ASP A 49 13.43 -1.20 3.18
N HIS A 50 12.65 -0.33 2.52
CA HIS A 50 11.54 0.37 3.15
C HIS A 50 10.44 -0.59 3.58
N HIS A 51 10.15 -1.63 2.77
CA HIS A 51 9.18 -2.65 3.15
C HIS A 51 9.60 -3.40 4.42
N ILE A 52 10.89 -3.76 4.57
CA ILE A 52 11.38 -4.46 5.76
C ILE A 52 11.37 -3.56 6.99
N ARG A 53 11.85 -2.32 6.89
CA ARG A 53 11.77 -1.34 7.99
C ARG A 53 10.33 -1.11 8.44
N ARG A 54 9.39 -1.00 7.50
CA ARG A 54 7.95 -0.85 7.83
C ARG A 54 7.39 -2.06 8.56
N LEU A 55 7.74 -3.27 8.14
CA LEU A 55 7.32 -4.49 8.83
C LEU A 55 7.86 -4.51 10.27
N ALA A 56 9.13 -4.19 10.47
CA ALA A 56 9.74 -4.11 11.80
C ALA A 56 9.03 -3.07 12.67
N LYS A 57 8.94 -1.82 12.20
CA LYS A 57 8.27 -0.72 12.92
C LYS A 57 6.82 -1.06 13.29
N SER A 58 6.05 -1.58 12.32
CA SER A 58 4.64 -1.91 12.55
C SER A 58 4.48 -3.05 13.55
N THR A 59 5.32 -4.10 13.43
CA THR A 59 5.28 -5.25 14.35
C THR A 59 5.66 -4.82 15.77
N ALA A 60 6.70 -4.00 15.93
CA ALA A 60 7.13 -3.45 17.21
C ALA A 60 6.07 -2.52 17.84
N GLY A 61 5.48 -1.62 17.04
CA GLY A 61 4.43 -0.71 17.50
C GLY A 61 3.14 -1.44 17.91
N MET A 62 2.80 -2.55 17.25
CA MET A 62 1.59 -3.33 17.56
C MET A 62 1.77 -4.30 18.74
N HIS A 63 2.96 -4.89 18.90
CA HIS A 63 3.19 -6.02 19.81
C HIS A 63 4.36 -5.81 20.78
N GLY A 64 4.85 -4.58 20.95
CA GLY A 64 6.09 -4.28 21.68
C GLY A 64 6.19 -4.91 23.07
N ALA A 65 5.10 -4.92 23.85
CA ALA A 65 5.10 -5.54 25.19
C ALA A 65 5.28 -7.08 25.14
N VAL A 66 4.63 -7.75 24.19
CA VAL A 66 4.73 -9.20 23.99
C VAL A 66 6.11 -9.57 23.45
N LEU A 67 6.65 -8.78 22.51
CA LEU A 67 7.98 -9.02 21.94
C LEU A 67 9.07 -8.83 22.98
N LYS A 68 9.03 -7.75 23.77
CA LYS A 68 10.01 -7.46 24.83
C LYS A 68 10.04 -8.50 25.95
N SER A 69 8.88 -9.07 26.29
CA SER A 69 8.79 -10.06 27.36
C SER A 69 9.14 -11.48 26.92
N ALA A 70 9.01 -11.79 25.63
CA ALA A 70 9.09 -13.17 25.15
C ALA A 70 10.23 -13.47 24.17
N LEU A 71 10.71 -12.52 23.35
CA LEU A 71 11.45 -12.86 22.12
C LEU A 71 12.51 -11.86 21.62
N PHE A 72 12.25 -10.55 21.73
CA PHE A 72 13.13 -9.49 21.22
C PHE A 72 13.22 -8.36 22.25
N ASP A 73 14.39 -8.20 22.87
CA ASP A 73 14.60 -7.17 23.89
C ASP A 73 14.53 -5.73 23.32
N ASP A 74 14.70 -5.58 22.00
CA ASP A 74 14.72 -4.28 21.30
C ASP A 74 14.27 -4.40 19.82
N GLU A 75 13.62 -3.35 19.31
CA GLU A 75 13.21 -3.18 17.90
C GLU A 75 14.40 -3.33 16.94
N THR A 76 15.61 -2.94 17.37
CA THR A 76 16.85 -3.05 16.60
C THR A 76 17.22 -4.49 16.24
N LYS A 77 16.72 -5.49 16.97
CA LYS A 77 16.92 -6.92 16.65
C LYS A 77 15.87 -7.48 15.68
N LEU A 78 14.72 -6.84 15.57
CA LEU A 78 13.61 -7.33 14.75
C LEU A 78 13.88 -7.11 13.26
N GLU A 79 14.40 -5.94 12.88
CA GLU A 79 14.71 -5.66 11.48
C GLU A 79 15.74 -6.65 10.89
N PRO A 80 16.91 -6.92 11.54
CA PRO A 80 17.85 -7.94 11.07
C PRO A 80 17.21 -9.34 10.92
N TYR A 81 16.37 -9.74 11.88
CA TYR A 81 15.65 -11.02 11.81
C TYR A 81 14.73 -11.07 10.57
N LEU A 82 13.94 -10.03 10.33
CA LEU A 82 13.06 -9.95 9.17
C LEU A 82 13.84 -9.89 7.86
N ARG A 83 14.99 -9.21 7.82
CA ARG A 83 15.91 -9.20 6.66
C ARG A 83 16.39 -10.61 6.30
N GLU A 84 16.54 -11.48 7.28
CA GLU A 84 16.93 -12.88 7.06
C GLU A 84 15.73 -13.77 6.65
N GLN A 85 14.59 -13.67 7.33
CA GLN A 85 13.48 -14.61 7.17
C GLN A 85 12.51 -14.27 6.03
N VAL A 86 12.29 -12.98 5.75
CA VAL A 86 11.35 -12.55 4.71
C VAL A 86 11.78 -13.02 3.31
N PRO A 87 13.06 -12.90 2.88
CA PRO A 87 13.50 -13.44 1.59
C PRO A 87 13.30 -14.95 1.44
N LYS A 88 13.55 -15.73 2.52
CA LYS A 88 13.35 -17.19 2.51
C LYS A 88 11.89 -17.53 2.20
N THR A 89 10.96 -16.84 2.86
CA THR A 89 9.52 -17.05 2.66
C THR A 89 9.05 -16.55 1.30
N LEU A 90 9.53 -15.38 0.85
CA LEU A 90 9.23 -14.83 -0.48
C LEU A 90 9.61 -15.82 -1.59
N ARG A 91 10.82 -16.38 -1.55
CA ARG A 91 11.32 -17.30 -2.59
C ARG A 91 10.46 -18.55 -2.68
N VAL A 92 10.10 -19.14 -1.56
CA VAL A 92 9.26 -20.35 -1.54
C VAL A 92 7.85 -20.06 -2.07
N ALA A 93 7.24 -18.93 -1.68
CA ALA A 93 5.93 -18.54 -2.21
C ALA A 93 5.97 -18.29 -3.72
N MET A 94 7.02 -17.64 -4.23
CA MET A 94 7.21 -17.37 -5.65
C MET A 94 7.47 -18.64 -6.45
N GLN A 95 8.32 -19.54 -5.95
CA GLN A 95 8.59 -20.84 -6.58
C GLN A 95 7.31 -21.68 -6.70
N GLU A 96 6.50 -21.72 -5.64
CA GLU A 96 5.21 -22.41 -5.68
C GLU A 96 4.24 -21.75 -6.67
N PHE A 97 4.20 -20.41 -6.73
CA PHE A 97 3.40 -19.69 -7.73
C PHE A 97 3.82 -20.06 -9.17
N GLN A 98 5.13 -20.00 -9.45
CA GLN A 98 5.67 -20.29 -10.77
C GLN A 98 5.41 -21.73 -11.19
N LYS A 99 5.63 -22.69 -10.29
CA LYS A 99 5.38 -24.12 -10.52
C LYS A 99 3.95 -24.37 -10.98
N ASN A 100 2.98 -23.67 -10.38
CA ASN A 100 1.57 -23.87 -10.66
C ASN A 100 1.05 -23.08 -11.87
N PHE A 101 1.60 -21.89 -12.16
CA PHE A 101 0.94 -20.95 -13.08
C PHE A 101 1.81 -20.35 -14.18
N ARG A 102 3.15 -20.46 -14.13
CA ARG A 102 4.03 -19.68 -15.01
C ARG A 102 3.77 -19.91 -16.51
N ASN A 103 3.45 -21.14 -16.91
CA ASN A 103 3.27 -21.51 -18.32
C ASN A 103 1.97 -20.95 -18.91
N SER A 104 1.09 -20.40 -18.08
CA SER A 104 -0.21 -19.83 -18.48
C SER A 104 -0.22 -18.30 -18.45
N LEU A 105 0.93 -17.66 -18.21
CA LEU A 105 1.04 -16.22 -18.01
C LEU A 105 1.94 -15.57 -19.07
N PRO A 106 1.69 -14.29 -19.43
CA PRO A 106 2.61 -13.53 -20.26
C PRO A 106 4.00 -13.43 -19.63
N SER A 107 5.05 -13.40 -20.47
CA SER A 107 6.43 -13.25 -20.01
C SER A 107 6.69 -11.94 -19.26
N SER A 108 5.87 -10.90 -19.46
CA SER A 108 5.95 -9.60 -18.79
C SER A 108 5.12 -9.50 -17.51
N GLN A 109 4.47 -10.59 -17.07
CA GLN A 109 3.58 -10.56 -15.90
C GLN A 109 4.36 -10.25 -14.62
N GLU A 110 3.97 -9.15 -13.96
CA GLU A 110 4.46 -8.77 -12.63
C GLU A 110 3.55 -9.29 -11.51
N TYR A 111 4.06 -9.33 -10.29
CA TYR A 111 3.40 -9.94 -9.13
C TYR A 111 3.19 -8.93 -8.01
N LYS A 112 2.05 -9.03 -7.35
CA LYS A 112 1.77 -8.39 -6.07
C LYS A 112 2.21 -9.35 -4.96
N LEU A 113 3.07 -8.86 -4.08
CA LEU A 113 3.59 -9.61 -2.94
C LEU A 113 2.99 -9.02 -1.68
N THR A 114 2.38 -9.85 -0.84
CA THR A 114 1.82 -9.41 0.44
C THR A 114 2.51 -10.19 1.55
N ILE A 115 3.32 -9.49 2.35
CA ILE A 115 4.02 -10.08 3.49
C ILE A 115 3.26 -9.68 4.77
N LEU A 116 3.00 -10.66 5.63
CA LEU A 116 2.28 -10.49 6.90
C LEU A 116 3.11 -11.11 8.02
N ILE A 117 3.30 -10.37 9.10
CA ILE A 117 4.04 -10.78 10.30
C ILE A 117 3.05 -10.87 11.45
N CYS A 118 2.87 -12.09 11.97
CA CYS A 118 2.02 -12.35 13.13
C CYS A 118 2.87 -12.85 14.31
N VAL A 119 2.45 -12.52 15.52
CA VAL A 119 2.97 -13.20 16.72
C VAL A 119 2.19 -14.51 16.88
N PRO A 120 2.85 -15.68 16.85
CA PRO A 120 2.18 -16.96 17.03
C PRO A 120 1.61 -17.07 18.46
N ALA A 121 0.58 -17.91 18.64
CA ALA A 121 -0.01 -18.15 19.95
C ALA A 121 1.01 -18.69 20.99
N THR A 122 1.95 -19.52 20.54
CA THR A 122 3.02 -20.10 21.36
C THR A 122 4.38 -19.78 20.73
N PRO A 123 4.94 -18.58 20.98
CA PRO A 123 6.23 -18.19 20.44
C PRO A 123 7.37 -19.03 21.02
N THR A 124 8.38 -19.32 20.19
CA THR A 124 9.61 -20.02 20.62
C THR A 124 10.85 -19.24 20.16
N SER A 125 12.01 -19.50 20.77
CA SER A 125 13.26 -18.87 20.34
C SER A 125 13.65 -19.20 18.89
N LYS A 126 13.22 -20.36 18.37
CA LYS A 126 13.47 -20.78 16.97
C LYS A 126 12.48 -20.18 15.98
N VAL A 127 11.22 -20.05 16.38
CA VAL A 127 10.13 -19.48 15.57
C VAL A 127 9.43 -18.40 16.40
N PRO A 128 10.04 -17.22 16.51
CA PRO A 128 9.49 -16.12 17.30
C PRO A 128 8.30 -15.48 16.60
N LEU A 129 8.24 -15.53 15.27
CA LEU A 129 7.22 -14.89 14.46
C LEU A 129 6.75 -15.81 13.35
N ASP A 130 5.50 -15.63 12.96
CA ASP A 130 4.97 -16.18 11.73
C ASP A 130 5.17 -15.16 10.60
N VAL A 131 6.04 -15.50 9.65
CA VAL A 131 6.30 -14.74 8.43
C VAL A 131 5.53 -15.38 7.30
N PHE A 132 4.48 -14.72 6.83
CA PHE A 132 3.72 -15.15 5.67
C PHE A 132 4.10 -14.35 4.44
N CYS A 133 4.07 -14.99 3.27
CA CYS A 133 4.09 -14.31 1.98
C CYS A 133 3.00 -14.88 1.09
N HIS A 134 2.10 -14.01 0.62
CA HIS A 134 1.14 -14.26 -0.45
C HIS A 134 1.64 -13.65 -1.75
N VAL A 135 1.61 -14.43 -2.82
CA VAL A 135 1.91 -14.01 -4.19
C VAL A 135 0.63 -14.06 -4.98
N GLY A 136 0.30 -12.96 -5.66
CA GLY A 136 -0.79 -12.89 -6.62
C GLY A 136 -0.39 -12.07 -7.84
N LEU A 137 -1.25 -12.04 -8.86
CA LEU A 137 -1.01 -11.23 -10.05
C LEU A 137 -1.07 -9.74 -9.71
N LEU A 138 -0.09 -8.97 -10.21
CA LEU A 138 -0.21 -7.52 -10.23
C LEU A 138 -1.08 -7.12 -11.42
N LYS A 139 -2.15 -6.37 -11.14
CA LYS A 139 -2.98 -5.77 -12.21
C LYS A 139 -2.15 -4.77 -13.01
N SER A 140 -2.42 -4.66 -14.31
CA SER A 140 -1.88 -3.58 -15.13
C SER A 140 -2.23 -2.22 -14.53
N LEU A 141 -1.31 -1.27 -14.68
CA LEU A 141 -1.52 0.07 -14.15
C LEU A 141 -2.70 0.74 -14.84
N ASN A 142 -3.67 1.21 -14.05
CA ASN A 142 -4.71 2.09 -14.55
C ASN A 142 -4.06 3.44 -14.92
N ARG A 143 -4.32 3.92 -16.14
CA ARG A 143 -3.85 5.22 -16.64
C ARG A 143 -4.98 6.24 -16.76
N ASN A 144 -6.22 5.79 -16.62
CA ASN A 144 -7.37 6.67 -16.57
C ASN A 144 -7.37 7.44 -15.25
N LEU A 145 -8.11 8.53 -15.26
CA LEU A 145 -8.45 9.22 -14.04
C LEU A 145 -9.58 8.46 -13.34
N VAL A 146 -9.69 8.72 -12.05
CA VAL A 146 -10.60 7.99 -11.18
C VAL A 146 -11.38 8.93 -10.29
N LYS A 147 -12.53 8.45 -9.83
CA LYS A 147 -13.34 9.09 -8.80
C LYS A 147 -12.91 8.65 -7.41
N LEU A 148 -12.80 9.60 -6.50
CA LEU A 148 -12.58 9.37 -5.08
C LEU A 148 -13.80 9.79 -4.26
N ARG A 149 -13.94 9.24 -3.05
CA ARG A 149 -15.00 9.65 -2.11
C ARG A 149 -14.47 9.94 -0.70
N VAL A 150 -14.83 11.08 -0.13
CA VAL A 150 -14.55 11.42 1.28
C VAL A 150 -15.61 10.76 2.16
N VAL A 151 -15.23 9.79 2.99
CA VAL A 151 -16.19 9.06 3.85
C VAL A 151 -15.56 8.42 5.09
N GLY A 152 -14.23 8.38 5.20
CA GLY A 152 -13.56 7.79 6.36
C GLY A 152 -12.96 8.83 7.29
N GLU A 153 -12.75 8.45 8.55
CA GLU A 153 -12.00 9.23 9.53
C GLU A 153 -10.49 8.90 9.46
N PRO A 154 -9.61 9.80 9.92
CA PRO A 154 -8.17 9.52 10.02
C PRO A 154 -7.89 8.27 10.87
N ARG A 155 -6.85 7.53 10.49
CA ARG A 155 -6.50 6.28 11.19
C ARG A 155 -5.88 6.57 12.56
N VAL A 156 -6.25 5.77 13.55
CA VAL A 156 -5.48 5.67 14.78
C VAL A 156 -4.15 4.97 14.48
N ASN A 157 -3.03 5.57 14.88
CA ASN A 157 -1.66 5.10 14.57
C ASN A 157 -1.42 4.92 13.06
N GLY A 158 -1.75 5.92 12.25
CA GLY A 158 -1.66 5.87 10.78
C GLY A 158 -0.28 5.48 10.25
N GLU A 159 0.79 5.69 11.03
CA GLU A 159 2.16 5.30 10.69
C GLU A 159 2.41 3.79 10.72
N LEU A 160 1.53 2.99 11.34
CA LEU A 160 1.61 1.53 11.40
C LEU A 160 0.71 0.90 10.33
N LYS A 161 1.22 -0.15 9.69
CA LYS A 161 0.47 -0.93 8.68
C LYS A 161 -0.13 -2.19 9.30
N ASP A 162 -1.15 -1.97 10.12
CA ASP A 162 -1.87 -3.00 10.85
C ASP A 162 -2.96 -3.67 10.00
N SER A 163 -3.00 -5.00 9.99
CA SER A 163 -4.08 -5.78 9.37
C SER A 163 -5.48 -5.52 9.96
N HIS A 164 -5.58 -5.00 11.19
CA HIS A 164 -6.86 -4.64 11.81
C HIS A 164 -7.62 -3.59 10.99
N TRP A 165 -6.89 -2.64 10.39
CA TRP A 165 -7.47 -1.62 9.51
C TRP A 165 -8.26 -2.21 8.35
N ILE A 166 -7.88 -3.39 7.86
CA ILE A 166 -8.61 -4.08 6.77
C ILE A 166 -10.00 -4.50 7.25
N ARG A 167 -10.15 -4.87 8.52
CA ARG A 167 -11.45 -5.24 9.12
C ARG A 167 -12.29 -3.99 9.35
N GLU A 168 -11.70 -2.94 9.92
CA GLU A 168 -12.41 -1.70 10.27
C GLU A 168 -13.04 -1.01 9.05
N ARG A 169 -12.37 -1.03 7.90
CA ARG A 169 -12.85 -0.40 6.67
C ARG A 169 -13.78 -1.25 5.81
N GLN A 170 -14.01 -2.52 6.18
CA GLN A 170 -14.69 -3.48 5.30
C GLN A 170 -16.10 -3.00 4.93
N SER A 171 -16.88 -2.58 5.92
CA SER A 171 -18.23 -2.06 5.72
C SER A 171 -18.28 -0.82 4.84
N ILE A 172 -17.25 0.03 4.88
CA ILE A 172 -17.16 1.21 4.01
C ILE A 172 -17.06 0.76 2.56
N TYR A 173 -16.14 -0.17 2.24
CA TYR A 173 -15.99 -0.65 0.86
C TYR A 173 -17.21 -1.45 0.36
N GLU A 174 -17.89 -2.19 1.24
CA GLU A 174 -19.12 -2.90 0.89
C GLU A 174 -20.27 -1.94 0.51
N ALA A 175 -20.23 -0.71 1.02
CA ALA A 175 -21.21 0.34 0.72
C ALA A 175 -20.76 1.31 -0.39
N LEU A 176 -19.55 1.14 -0.95
CA LEU A 176 -19.05 2.03 -2.01
C LEU A 176 -19.70 1.71 -3.35
N PRO A 177 -20.09 2.73 -4.13
CA PRO A 177 -20.45 2.57 -5.52
C PRO A 177 -19.29 2.06 -6.37
N ASP A 178 -19.63 1.28 -7.40
CA ASP A 178 -18.66 0.62 -8.27
C ASP A 178 -17.74 1.59 -9.04
N ASP A 179 -18.15 2.86 -9.22
CA ASP A 179 -17.38 3.89 -9.92
C ASP A 179 -16.32 4.57 -9.02
N VAL A 180 -16.35 4.35 -7.71
CA VAL A 180 -15.38 4.93 -6.77
C VAL A 180 -14.16 4.02 -6.65
N GLU A 181 -12.99 4.55 -6.99
CA GLU A 181 -11.73 3.79 -6.95
C GLU A 181 -11.17 3.67 -5.52
N GLU A 182 -11.31 4.72 -4.70
CA GLU A 182 -10.70 4.80 -3.38
C GLU A 182 -11.41 5.83 -2.49
N ILE A 183 -11.37 5.60 -1.18
CA ILE A 183 -11.89 6.55 -0.19
C ILE A 183 -10.79 7.45 0.35
N LEU A 184 -11.18 8.66 0.75
CA LEU A 184 -10.35 9.61 1.46
C LEU A 184 -10.74 9.66 2.93
N LEU A 185 -9.71 9.73 3.78
CA LEU A 185 -9.79 9.82 5.22
C LEU A 185 -9.59 11.27 5.64
N MET A 186 -10.62 11.88 6.18
CA MET A 186 -10.67 13.32 6.46
C MET A 186 -11.10 13.54 7.90
N ASP A 187 -10.41 14.43 8.58
CA ASP A 187 -10.86 14.96 9.86
C ASP A 187 -12.03 15.94 9.63
N ARG A 188 -13.20 15.65 10.20
CA ARG A 188 -14.42 16.42 9.94
C ARG A 188 -14.36 17.86 10.44
N GLU A 189 -13.68 18.11 11.57
CA GLU A 189 -13.63 19.44 12.19
C GLU A 189 -12.71 20.39 11.43
N THR A 190 -11.51 19.91 11.10
CA THR A 190 -10.47 20.70 10.43
C THR A 190 -10.58 20.64 8.91
N THR A 191 -11.37 19.70 8.38
CA THR A 191 -11.52 19.33 6.96
C THR A 191 -10.22 18.84 6.30
N LYS A 192 -9.19 18.52 7.10
CA LYS A 192 -7.91 18.02 6.58
C LYS A 192 -8.07 16.61 6.05
N ILE A 193 -7.67 16.39 4.80
CA ILE A 193 -7.58 15.07 4.20
C ILE A 193 -6.17 14.53 4.39
N TYR A 194 -6.05 13.46 5.16
CA TYR A 194 -4.75 12.90 5.52
C TYR A 194 -4.23 11.97 4.41
N GLU A 195 -5.01 10.97 4.05
CA GLU A 195 -4.65 9.95 3.07
C GLU A 195 -5.90 9.23 2.57
N GLY A 196 -5.75 8.27 1.66
CA GLY A 196 -6.81 7.33 1.35
C GLY A 196 -6.68 6.05 2.18
N SER A 197 -7.68 5.18 2.13
CA SER A 197 -7.64 3.96 2.95
C SER A 197 -6.50 3.00 2.59
N GLN A 198 -6.04 3.01 1.33
CA GLN A 198 -4.90 2.22 0.86
C GLN A 198 -3.82 3.04 0.16
N THR A 199 -3.91 4.37 0.21
CA THR A 199 -3.09 5.29 -0.59
C THR A 199 -2.67 6.49 0.21
N ASN A 200 -1.57 7.13 -0.18
CA ASN A 200 -1.35 8.52 0.20
C ASN A 200 -2.13 9.44 -0.74
N PHE A 201 -2.51 10.63 -0.26
CA PHE A 201 -3.27 11.62 -1.01
C PHE A 201 -2.47 12.91 -1.23
N TYR A 202 -2.72 13.57 -2.36
CA TYR A 202 -2.03 14.77 -2.78
C TYR A 202 -2.99 15.71 -3.49
N ALA A 203 -2.94 17.00 -3.13
CA ALA A 203 -3.56 18.07 -3.89
C ALA A 203 -2.47 18.90 -4.58
N ILE A 204 -2.79 19.44 -5.75
CA ILE A 204 -1.96 20.41 -6.47
C ILE A 204 -2.72 21.73 -6.49
N GLN A 205 -2.06 22.78 -6.02
CA GLN A 205 -2.59 24.14 -6.04
C GLN A 205 -1.45 25.11 -6.31
N ASP A 206 -1.62 25.99 -7.29
CA ASP A 206 -0.64 27.02 -7.67
C ASP A 206 0.76 26.42 -7.95
N ASN A 207 0.79 25.28 -8.65
CA ASN A 207 2.01 24.49 -8.93
C ASN A 207 2.76 23.97 -7.69
N LYS A 208 2.11 23.91 -6.53
CA LYS A 208 2.64 23.31 -5.30
C LYS A 208 1.91 22.00 -5.02
N VAL A 209 2.66 20.99 -4.55
CA VAL A 209 2.11 19.69 -4.15
C VAL A 209 1.90 19.71 -2.63
N TYR A 210 0.68 19.50 -2.18
CA TYR A 210 0.31 19.36 -0.77
C TYR A 210 0.07 17.90 -0.43
N THR A 211 0.58 17.43 0.69
CA THR A 211 0.33 16.10 1.24
C THR A 211 0.56 16.10 2.74
N ALA A 212 -0.19 15.29 3.48
CA ALA A 212 0.02 15.16 4.91
C ALA A 212 1.45 14.66 5.22
N ASP A 213 2.01 15.13 6.34
CA ASP A 213 3.30 14.67 6.83
C ASP A 213 3.18 13.57 7.90
N GLU A 214 2.33 13.85 8.88
CA GLU A 214 2.09 13.01 10.05
C GLU A 214 0.67 12.41 10.03
N GLY A 215 0.43 11.42 10.89
CA GLY A 215 -0.87 10.76 11.00
C GLY A 215 -1.23 9.85 9.81
N ILE A 216 -0.27 9.57 8.93
CA ILE A 216 -0.45 8.76 7.72
C ILE A 216 0.58 7.65 7.60
N LEU A 217 0.34 6.71 6.68
CA LEU A 217 1.37 5.72 6.36
C LEU A 217 2.44 6.33 5.48
N ASN A 218 3.71 6.17 5.86
CA ASN A 218 4.84 6.46 4.98
C ASN A 218 4.95 5.40 3.86
N GLY A 219 4.24 5.64 2.75
CA GLY A 219 4.22 4.79 1.57
C GLY A 219 5.52 4.82 0.77
N THR A 220 5.89 3.71 0.13
CA THR A 220 7.14 3.62 -0.66
C THR A 220 7.10 4.52 -1.90
N VAL A 221 5.94 4.57 -2.57
CA VAL A 221 5.75 5.48 -3.71
C VAL A 221 5.70 6.94 -3.24
N ARG A 222 5.14 7.23 -2.06
CA ARG A 222 5.23 8.56 -1.44
C ARG A 222 6.68 8.97 -1.29
N SER A 223 7.53 8.15 -0.67
CA SER A 223 8.94 8.46 -0.50
C SER A 223 9.64 8.77 -1.83
N LEU A 224 9.34 8.03 -2.89
CA LEU A 224 9.86 8.35 -4.23
C LEU A 224 9.32 9.68 -4.77
N ILE A 225 8.03 9.98 -4.60
CA ILE A 225 7.45 11.27 -5.03
C ILE A 225 8.13 12.44 -4.31
N LEU A 226 8.31 12.37 -2.99
CA LEU A 226 8.93 13.47 -2.24
C LEU A 226 10.38 13.72 -2.68
N GLU A 227 11.16 12.64 -2.88
CA GLU A 227 12.53 12.74 -3.38
C GLU A 227 12.59 13.36 -4.77
N GLU A 228 11.74 12.92 -5.70
CA GLU A 228 11.72 13.45 -7.05
C GLU A 228 11.21 14.90 -7.09
N CYS A 229 10.25 15.27 -6.24
CA CYS A 229 9.83 16.65 -6.09
C CYS A 229 10.99 17.53 -5.63
N GLN A 230 11.72 17.12 -4.58
CA GLN A 230 12.88 17.84 -4.07
C GLN A 230 13.98 17.97 -5.12
N LYS A 231 14.34 16.87 -5.80
CA LYS A 231 15.39 16.83 -6.83
C LYS A 231 15.08 17.72 -8.03
N HIS A 232 13.80 17.85 -8.39
CA HIS A 232 13.35 18.63 -9.54
C HIS A 232 12.81 20.02 -9.17
N SER A 233 13.07 20.49 -7.95
CA SER A 233 12.62 21.78 -7.42
C SER A 233 11.11 22.01 -7.59
N ILE A 234 10.32 20.93 -7.46
CA ILE A 234 8.86 21.02 -7.41
C ILE A 234 8.48 21.42 -5.97
N PRO A 235 7.79 22.55 -5.76
CA PRO A 235 7.40 22.99 -4.43
C PRO A 235 6.52 21.94 -3.73
N LEU A 236 6.97 21.49 -2.57
CA LEU A 236 6.31 20.48 -1.75
C LEU A 236 5.93 21.09 -0.41
N ILE A 237 4.66 21.02 -0.06
CA ILE A 237 4.11 21.45 1.22
C ILE A 237 3.69 20.21 2.00
N LEU A 238 4.36 19.95 3.10
CA LEU A 238 4.09 18.84 4.01
C LEU A 238 2.96 19.20 4.99
N GLU A 239 1.82 19.62 4.43
CA GLU A 239 0.57 19.86 5.15
C GLU A 239 -0.58 19.12 4.45
N ALA A 240 -1.46 18.51 5.25
CA ALA A 240 -2.66 17.84 4.76
C ALA A 240 -3.57 18.85 4.02
N PRO A 241 -3.94 18.59 2.75
CA PRO A 241 -4.83 19.47 2.02
C PRO A 241 -6.24 19.49 2.64
N ARG A 242 -6.92 20.63 2.59
CA ARG A 242 -8.23 20.82 3.23
C ARG A 242 -9.36 20.72 2.23
N LEU A 243 -10.39 19.93 2.54
CA LEU A 243 -11.59 19.83 1.69
C LEU A 243 -12.29 21.18 1.53
N SER A 244 -12.22 22.06 2.53
CA SER A 244 -12.75 23.44 2.42
C SER A 244 -12.11 24.26 1.30
N GLU A 245 -10.92 23.87 0.84
CA GLU A 245 -10.13 24.53 -0.21
C GLU A 245 -10.19 23.75 -1.53
N VAL A 246 -11.04 22.73 -1.65
CA VAL A 246 -11.07 21.84 -2.83
C VAL A 246 -11.33 22.59 -4.14
N ALA A 247 -12.04 23.72 -4.09
CA ALA A 247 -12.33 24.55 -5.25
C ALA A 247 -11.10 25.31 -5.80
N SER A 248 -10.02 25.44 -5.02
CA SER A 248 -8.75 26.04 -5.46
C SER A 248 -7.72 25.01 -5.93
N TRP A 249 -8.03 23.71 -5.88
CA TRP A 249 -7.11 22.69 -6.37
C TRP A 249 -7.17 22.62 -7.88
N ASP A 250 -5.99 22.67 -8.51
CA ASP A 250 -5.84 22.50 -9.95
C ASP A 250 -5.97 21.02 -10.36
N ALA A 251 -5.48 20.12 -9.50
CA ALA A 251 -5.53 18.67 -9.69
C ALA A 251 -5.33 17.96 -8.36
N CYS A 252 -5.68 16.67 -8.29
CA CYS A 252 -5.29 15.81 -7.19
C CYS A 252 -4.95 14.41 -7.68
N PHE A 253 -4.25 13.65 -6.83
CA PHE A 253 -3.84 12.29 -7.13
C PHE A 253 -3.64 11.46 -5.86
N ILE A 254 -3.62 10.15 -6.04
CA ILE A 254 -3.32 9.19 -4.99
C ILE A 254 -2.09 8.37 -5.35
N SER A 255 -1.38 7.87 -4.33
CA SER A 255 -0.23 6.99 -4.56
C SER A 255 -0.25 5.71 -3.72
N SER A 256 0.17 4.60 -4.32
CA SER A 256 0.38 3.33 -3.63
C SER A 256 1.30 2.42 -4.44
N THR A 257 1.88 1.40 -3.79
CA THR A 257 2.78 0.46 -4.46
C THR A 257 2.14 -0.21 -5.68
N SER A 258 0.85 -0.55 -5.63
CA SER A 258 0.15 -1.19 -6.75
C SER A 258 -0.28 -0.24 -7.87
N ARG A 259 -0.62 1.02 -7.54
CA ARG A 259 -1.15 1.99 -8.52
C ARG A 259 -0.12 2.99 -9.02
N LEU A 260 1.05 3.06 -8.41
CA LEU A 260 2.02 4.14 -8.57
C LEU A 260 1.34 5.50 -8.31
N VAL A 261 1.41 6.45 -9.24
CA VAL A 261 0.71 7.73 -9.22
C VAL A 261 -0.55 7.61 -10.08
N LEU A 262 -1.71 7.69 -9.45
CA LEU A 262 -3.01 7.61 -10.13
C LEU A 262 -3.74 8.94 -9.94
N GLY A 263 -4.13 9.56 -11.06
CA GLY A 263 -4.74 10.89 -11.03
C GLY A 263 -6.24 10.79 -10.88
N VAL A 264 -6.84 11.89 -10.46
CA VAL A 264 -8.24 11.94 -10.04
C VAL A 264 -8.98 12.93 -10.92
N ASP A 265 -10.11 12.53 -11.48
CA ASP A 265 -10.99 13.43 -12.25
C ASP A 265 -12.08 14.04 -11.38
N SER A 266 -12.41 13.40 -10.27
CA SER A 266 -13.50 13.85 -9.41
C SER A 266 -13.33 13.40 -7.98
N VAL A 267 -13.72 14.28 -7.05
CA VAL A 267 -13.82 13.97 -5.63
C VAL A 267 -15.25 14.23 -5.20
N GLU A 268 -15.89 13.19 -4.70
CA GLU A 268 -17.22 13.27 -4.10
C GLU A 268 -17.09 13.37 -2.57
N TYR A 269 -17.88 14.24 -1.94
CA TYR A 269 -17.78 14.50 -0.51
C TYR A 269 -19.13 14.88 0.10
N PRO A 270 -19.35 14.60 1.39
CA PRO A 270 -20.59 14.98 2.05
C PRO A 270 -20.65 16.49 2.24
N GLN A 271 -21.82 17.08 2.07
CA GLN A 271 -22.06 18.44 2.50
C GLN A 271 -21.91 18.49 4.03
N LEU A 272 -20.97 19.32 4.50
CA LEU A 272 -20.71 19.51 5.92
C LEU A 272 -21.82 20.38 6.52
N THR A 273 -22.83 19.75 7.12
CA THR A 273 -23.89 20.43 7.87
C THR A 273 -24.07 19.78 9.25
N ASP A 274 -24.72 20.51 10.17
CA ASP A 274 -25.04 20.01 11.51
C ASP A 274 -26.21 19.00 11.51
N ASP A 275 -26.99 18.96 10.43
CA ASP A 275 -28.10 18.01 10.25
C ASP A 275 -27.60 16.71 9.62
N LEU A 276 -27.79 15.60 10.34
CA LEU A 276 -27.34 14.26 9.94
C LEU A 276 -28.48 13.40 9.35
N ALA A 277 -29.70 13.94 9.21
CA ALA A 277 -30.86 13.16 8.78
C ALA A 277 -30.74 12.65 7.33
N GLU A 278 -30.14 13.44 6.43
CA GLU A 278 -29.83 13.05 5.05
C GLU A 278 -28.46 13.60 4.60
N VAL A 279 -27.57 12.71 4.14
CA VAL A 279 -26.27 13.11 3.59
C VAL A 279 -26.44 13.56 2.14
N LYS A 280 -26.38 14.88 1.92
CA LYS A 280 -26.25 15.43 0.57
C LYS A 280 -24.80 15.29 0.10
N TRP A 281 -24.60 14.68 -1.06
CA TRP A 281 -23.28 14.55 -1.69
C TRP A 281 -23.02 15.70 -2.66
N LEU A 282 -21.80 16.25 -2.59
CA LEU A 282 -21.26 17.24 -3.50
C LEU A 282 -20.13 16.60 -4.31
N GLN A 283 -19.84 17.16 -5.48
CA GLN A 283 -18.75 16.70 -6.34
C GLN A 283 -17.99 17.89 -6.89
N VAL A 284 -16.67 17.79 -6.85
CA VAL A 284 -15.76 18.63 -7.64
C VAL A 284 -15.21 17.79 -8.79
N ASN A 285 -14.98 18.42 -9.94
CA ASN A 285 -14.33 17.81 -11.09
C ASN A 285 -13.02 18.54 -11.38
N PHE A 286 -12.02 17.81 -11.83
CA PHE A 286 -10.70 18.30 -12.19
C PHE A 286 -10.42 18.07 -13.66
N ASP A 287 -9.60 18.93 -14.24
CA ASP A 287 -9.15 18.77 -15.62
C ASP A 287 -8.30 17.52 -15.79
N ALA A 288 -8.48 16.85 -16.93
CA ALA A 288 -7.87 15.55 -17.12
C ALA A 288 -6.33 15.58 -17.25
N HIS A 289 -5.78 16.74 -17.61
CA HIS A 289 -4.38 16.95 -17.90
C HIS A 289 -3.86 18.17 -17.18
N TYR A 290 -3.22 17.94 -16.04
CA TYR A 290 -2.44 18.97 -15.36
C TYR A 290 -0.95 18.67 -15.50
N HIS A 291 -0.21 19.60 -16.10
CA HIS A 291 1.18 19.42 -16.48
C HIS A 291 2.09 18.96 -15.33
N LEU A 292 1.86 19.44 -14.09
CA LEU A 292 2.66 19.02 -12.94
C LEU A 292 2.36 17.56 -12.52
N LEU A 293 1.10 17.13 -12.59
CA LEU A 293 0.71 15.74 -12.32
C LEU A 293 1.38 14.79 -13.34
N ASP A 294 1.36 15.17 -14.62
CA ASP A 294 1.99 14.38 -15.68
C ASP A 294 3.52 14.32 -15.52
N LYS A 295 4.15 15.44 -15.12
CA LYS A 295 5.58 15.46 -14.76
C LYS A 295 5.88 14.50 -13.61
N ILE A 296 5.10 14.52 -12.51
CA ILE A 296 5.29 13.62 -11.36
C ILE A 296 5.13 12.15 -11.78
N ARG A 297 4.12 11.83 -12.59
CA ARG A 297 3.93 10.48 -13.14
C ARG A 297 5.14 10.02 -13.93
N GLN A 298 5.68 10.87 -14.81
CA GLN A 298 6.85 10.54 -15.62
C GLN A 298 8.10 10.32 -14.76
N LEU A 299 8.36 11.18 -13.77
CA LEU A 299 9.49 11.04 -12.85
C LEU A 299 9.43 9.72 -12.08
N VAL A 300 8.27 9.43 -11.47
CA VAL A 300 8.06 8.17 -10.73
C VAL A 300 8.25 6.96 -11.64
N GLN A 301 7.69 6.97 -12.85
CA GLN A 301 7.82 5.86 -13.80
C GLN A 301 9.28 5.61 -14.21
N THR A 302 10.05 6.67 -14.39
CA THR A 302 11.45 6.59 -14.84
C THR A 302 12.38 6.09 -13.74
N GLN A 303 12.14 6.49 -12.49
CA GLN A 303 12.99 6.13 -11.34
C GLN A 303 12.55 4.85 -10.62
N PHE A 304 11.39 4.30 -10.97
CA PHE A 304 10.87 3.11 -10.34
C PHE A 304 11.83 1.91 -10.39
N ALA A 305 12.51 1.71 -11.54
CA ALA A 305 13.44 0.59 -11.71
C ALA A 305 14.76 0.77 -10.96
N SER A 306 15.25 2.01 -10.76
CA SER A 306 16.54 2.27 -10.12
C SER A 306 16.54 1.98 -8.61
N LYS A 307 15.36 2.03 -7.97
CA LYS A 307 15.17 1.70 -6.54
C LYS A 307 14.75 0.25 -6.27
N SER A 308 14.92 -0.64 -7.24
CA SER A 308 14.47 -2.03 -7.12
C SER A 308 15.61 -2.98 -6.76
N THR A 309 15.41 -3.79 -5.72
CA THR A 309 16.41 -4.73 -5.20
C THR A 309 16.17 -6.13 -5.75
N PRO A 310 17.18 -6.84 -6.30
CA PRO A 310 17.02 -8.23 -6.70
C PRO A 310 16.81 -9.13 -5.46
N ILE A 311 15.70 -9.88 -5.45
CA ILE A 311 15.35 -10.80 -4.33
C ILE A 311 15.28 -12.24 -4.82
N PHE A 312 14.78 -12.43 -6.03
CA PHE A 312 14.72 -13.70 -6.74
C PHE A 312 15.86 -13.79 -7.75
N ALA A 313 16.24 -15.00 -8.18
CA ALA A 313 17.22 -15.15 -9.24
C ALA A 313 16.56 -14.83 -10.59
N SER A 314 17.22 -14.07 -11.46
CA SER A 314 16.68 -13.76 -12.78
C SER A 314 16.48 -15.01 -13.65
N THR A 315 17.31 -16.04 -13.43
CA THR A 315 17.22 -17.35 -14.09
C THR A 315 15.91 -18.09 -13.78
N ASP A 316 15.27 -17.80 -12.65
CA ASP A 316 13.99 -18.42 -12.28
C ASP A 316 12.85 -17.98 -13.23
N PHE A 317 13.04 -16.90 -13.99
CA PHE A 317 12.06 -16.30 -14.90
C PHE A 317 12.48 -16.32 -16.37
N ALA A 318 13.61 -16.95 -16.71
CA ALA A 318 14.04 -17.06 -18.09
C ALA A 318 13.04 -17.92 -18.91
N PRO A 319 12.81 -17.60 -20.20
CA PRO A 319 12.08 -18.49 -21.10
C PRO A 319 12.74 -19.89 -21.11
N LEU A 320 11.93 -20.94 -21.08
CA LEU A 320 12.39 -22.30 -21.35
C LEU A 320 12.89 -22.44 -22.80
#